data_AF-A0A9D7XY07-F1
#
_entry.id   AF-A0A9D7XY07-F1
#
_cell.length_a   1.000
_cell.length_b   1.000
_cell.length_c   1.000
_cell.angle_alpha   90.00
_cell.angle_beta   90.00
_cell.angle_gamma   90.00
#
_symmetry.space_group_name_H-M   'P 1'
#
loop_
_entity.id
_entity.type
_entity.pdbx_description
1 polymer ?
#
loop_
_entity_poly.entity_id
_entity_poly.type
_entity_poly.pdbx_seq_one_letter_code
_entity_poly.pdbx_strand_id
1 'polypeptide(L)'
;MTDPFQPTWLRALVVVIVATASYFIPQQIPLEYYPLNNPSSGLQYLEITCAANVNGETQIYLNFGRGFNELDKIQLPIGPSEMAFTYTFPLLDAPLIGLRIDPFMKGAGELTITNFRIINRREEERCRFSKESFISLNQIDSIVPLEKGWKLVMKETATDPNAQVRLPHPIVPEGMNERNLKRCLLSTGYLAMMLWIILLAVYFALRLFPNWRTAMRACAFLLFMAAAFSIVGNRGLIKNSRYYAKKAERIEAQAKKEPIKKASE
;
A
#
# COMPACT_ATOMS: atom_id res chain seq x y z
N MET A 1 11.29 -10.83 -47.26
CA MET A 1 10.78 -10.08 -46.10
C MET A 1 11.90 -9.94 -45.08
N THR A 2 12.14 -8.73 -44.56
CA THR A 2 13.09 -8.50 -43.46
C THR A 2 12.56 -9.14 -42.19
N ASP A 3 13.34 -10.04 -41.59
CA ASP A 3 13.01 -10.72 -40.34
C ASP A 3 12.65 -9.70 -39.24
N PRO A 4 11.44 -9.73 -38.66
CA PRO A 4 10.98 -8.78 -37.65
C PRO A 4 11.75 -8.89 -36.31
N PHE A 5 12.43 -10.01 -36.05
CA PHE A 5 13.14 -10.27 -34.80
C PHE A 5 14.66 -10.09 -34.89
N GLN A 6 15.21 -9.74 -36.06
CA GLN A 6 16.63 -9.40 -36.12
C GLN A 6 16.93 -8.12 -35.33
N PRO A 7 17.95 -8.15 -34.44
CA PRO A 7 18.43 -6.94 -33.79
C PRO A 7 19.00 -6.00 -34.84
N THR A 8 18.45 -4.80 -34.90
CA THR A 8 19.01 -3.67 -35.64
C THR A 8 19.05 -2.46 -34.72
N TRP A 9 19.98 -1.54 -34.96
CA TRP A 9 20.12 -0.32 -34.15
C TRP A 9 18.81 0.48 -34.13
N LEU A 10 18.12 0.56 -35.28
CA LEU A 10 16.87 1.29 -35.42
C LEU A 10 15.77 0.69 -34.54
N ARG A 11 15.65 -0.65 -34.51
CA ARG A 11 14.66 -1.33 -33.66
C ARG A 11 14.98 -1.17 -32.18
N ALA A 12 16.26 -1.26 -31.80
CA ALA A 12 16.67 -1.00 -30.42
C ALA A 12 16.31 0.44 -30.00
N LEU A 13 16.55 1.42 -30.87
CA LEU A 13 16.17 2.81 -30.63
C LEU A 13 14.65 2.97 -30.47
N VAL A 14 13.85 2.35 -31.35
CA VAL A 14 12.39 2.38 -31.26
C VAL A 14 11.90 1.78 -29.94
N VAL A 15 12.45 0.64 -29.51
CA VAL A 15 12.12 0.02 -28.22
C VAL A 15 12.40 1.00 -27.07
N VAL A 16 13.56 1.66 -27.07
CA VAL A 16 13.92 2.63 -26.03
C VAL A 16 12.96 3.83 -26.04
N ILE A 17 12.64 4.38 -27.20
CA ILE A 17 11.71 5.51 -27.34
C ILE A 17 10.32 5.13 -26.81
N VAL A 18 9.78 3.99 -27.24
CA VAL A 18 8.45 3.52 -26.84
C VAL A 18 8.41 3.21 -25.35
N ALA A 19 9.43 2.53 -24.81
CA ALA A 19 9.52 2.23 -23.39
C ALA A 19 9.60 3.51 -22.56
N THR A 20 10.42 4.46 -22.99
CA THR A 20 10.57 5.76 -22.32
C THR A 20 9.26 6.53 -22.33
N ALA A 21 8.61 6.68 -23.48
CA ALA A 21 7.30 7.34 -23.60
C ALA A 21 6.25 6.67 -22.70
N SER A 22 6.19 5.33 -22.72
CA SER A 22 5.26 4.53 -21.90
C SER A 22 5.52 4.69 -20.39
N TYR A 23 6.77 4.88 -19.96
CA TYR A 23 7.13 5.11 -18.57
C TYR A 23 6.55 6.42 -18.00
N PHE A 24 6.35 7.43 -18.85
CA PHE A 24 5.78 8.71 -18.44
C PHE A 24 4.25 8.74 -18.46
N ILE A 25 3.58 7.73 -19.03
CA ILE A 25 2.12 7.63 -18.99
C ILE A 25 1.65 7.53 -17.53
N PRO A 26 0.70 8.37 -17.09
CA PRO A 26 0.15 8.34 -15.74
C PRO A 26 -0.43 6.95 -15.42
N GLN A 27 -0.07 6.41 -14.26
CA GLN A 27 -0.62 5.16 -13.76
C GLN A 27 -0.77 5.28 -12.25
N GLN A 28 -1.98 5.10 -11.76
CA GLN A 28 -2.25 4.91 -10.35
C GLN A 28 -2.34 3.40 -10.13
N ILE A 29 -1.51 2.87 -9.25
CA ILE A 29 -1.57 1.47 -8.84
C ILE A 29 -1.79 1.49 -7.33
N PRO A 30 -2.85 0.84 -6.81
CA PRO A 30 -2.95 0.61 -5.37
C PRO A 30 -1.69 -0.12 -4.94
N LEU A 31 -1.10 0.26 -3.82
CA LEU A 31 -0.09 -0.62 -3.24
C LEU A 31 -0.83 -1.82 -2.68
N GLU A 32 -0.92 -2.88 -3.45
CA GLU A 32 -1.40 -4.14 -2.90
C GLU A 32 -0.38 -4.64 -1.88
N TYR A 33 -0.91 -5.10 -0.74
CA TYR A 33 -0.12 -5.83 0.23
C TYR A 33 0.34 -7.14 -0.40
N TYR A 34 1.59 -7.16 -0.86
CA TYR A 34 2.28 -8.42 -1.14
C TYR A 34 3.04 -8.83 0.11
N PRO A 35 2.61 -9.90 0.81
CA PRO A 35 3.50 -10.60 1.71
C PRO A 35 4.56 -11.24 0.80
N LEU A 36 5.66 -10.52 0.57
CA LEU A 36 6.91 -11.24 0.41
C LEU A 36 6.97 -12.13 1.66
N ASN A 37 7.26 -13.43 1.52
CA ASN A 37 7.45 -14.40 2.60
C ASN A 37 8.66 -14.03 3.51
N ASN A 38 8.87 -12.74 3.75
CA ASN A 38 9.86 -12.18 4.61
C ASN A 38 9.31 -12.23 6.04
N PRO A 39 9.96 -12.98 6.95
CA PRO A 39 9.60 -13.06 8.36
C PRO A 39 9.95 -11.77 9.14
N SER A 40 10.23 -10.67 8.44
CA SER A 40 10.61 -9.38 9.04
C SER A 40 9.55 -8.88 10.03
N SER A 41 10.00 -8.56 11.24
CA SER A 41 9.25 -7.87 12.30
C SER A 41 8.85 -6.42 11.95
N GLY A 42 9.26 -5.92 10.79
CA GLY A 42 8.97 -4.56 10.35
C GLY A 42 7.62 -4.39 9.66
N LEU A 43 6.91 -5.48 9.36
CA LEU A 43 5.53 -5.41 8.86
C LEU A 43 4.58 -5.01 10.01
N GLN A 44 3.70 -4.07 9.71
CA GLN A 44 2.74 -3.52 10.65
C GLN A 44 1.33 -3.97 10.31
N TYR A 45 0.51 -4.12 11.34
CA TYR A 45 -0.88 -4.50 11.24
C TYR A 45 -1.71 -3.51 12.05
N LEU A 46 -2.85 -3.13 11.51
CA LEU A 46 -3.88 -2.43 12.26
C LEU A 46 -4.79 -3.47 12.88
N GLU A 47 -4.86 -3.46 14.21
CA GLU A 47 -5.77 -4.30 14.97
C GLU A 47 -6.87 -3.43 15.58
N ILE A 48 -8.12 -3.81 15.33
CA ILE A 48 -9.30 -3.20 15.91
C ILE A 48 -10.19 -4.28 16.52
N THR A 49 -10.60 -4.08 17.76
CA THR A 49 -11.64 -4.89 18.40
C THR A 49 -12.89 -4.04 18.54
N CYS A 50 -13.96 -4.41 17.85
CA CYS A 50 -15.18 -3.61 17.79
C CYS A 50 -16.48 -4.43 17.73
N ALA A 51 -17.58 -3.79 18.12
CA ALA A 51 -18.95 -4.28 18.01
C ALA A 51 -19.86 -3.14 17.54
N ALA A 52 -20.90 -3.45 16.80
CA ALA A 52 -21.94 -2.49 16.43
C ALA A 52 -23.30 -2.90 17.00
N ASN A 53 -24.23 -1.95 17.09
CA ASN A 53 -25.65 -2.22 17.38
C ASN A 53 -26.54 -2.28 16.12
N VAL A 54 -25.96 -2.00 14.95
CA VAL A 54 -26.65 -2.00 13.65
C VAL A 54 -25.85 -2.79 12.62
N ASN A 55 -26.53 -3.20 11.56
CA ASN A 55 -25.87 -3.75 10.38
C ASN A 55 -25.27 -2.62 9.55
N GLY A 56 -24.05 -2.82 9.06
CA GLY A 56 -23.42 -1.86 8.18
C GLY A 56 -22.02 -2.27 7.72
N GLU A 57 -21.33 -1.29 7.17
CA GLU A 57 -19.94 -1.39 6.76
C GLU A 57 -19.17 -0.26 7.43
N THR A 58 -18.15 -0.62 8.20
CA THR A 58 -17.18 0.32 8.75
C THR A 58 -16.02 0.45 7.78
N GLN A 59 -15.61 1.67 7.50
CA GLN A 59 -14.46 1.94 6.64
C GLN A 59 -13.35 2.62 7.45
N ILE A 60 -12.11 2.19 7.22
CA ILE A 60 -10.93 2.83 7.82
C ILE A 60 -10.04 3.32 6.69
N TYR A 61 -9.93 4.64 6.55
CA TYR A 61 -9.08 5.28 5.57
C TYR A 61 -7.68 5.50 6.14
N LEU A 62 -6.69 5.10 5.36
CA LEU A 62 -5.28 5.17 5.70
C LEU A 62 -4.64 6.29 4.87
N ASN A 63 -4.00 7.25 5.53
CA ASN A 63 -3.28 8.31 4.83
C ASN A 63 -1.78 8.01 4.83
N PHE A 64 -1.26 7.64 3.67
CA PHE A 64 0.19 7.45 3.45
C PHE A 64 0.89 8.67 2.85
N GLY A 65 0.19 9.82 2.75
CA GLY A 65 0.73 11.08 2.23
C GLY A 65 0.05 11.67 1.03
N ARG A 66 -0.98 11.02 0.52
CA ARG A 66 -1.77 11.53 -0.61
C ARG A 66 -3.16 12.00 -0.17
N GLY A 67 -3.37 12.14 1.13
CA GLY A 67 -4.69 12.34 1.71
C GLY A 67 -5.43 11.01 1.86
N PHE A 68 -6.65 11.08 2.40
CA PHE A 68 -7.56 9.95 2.44
C PHE A 68 -8.14 9.71 1.04
N ASN A 69 -8.10 8.48 0.55
CA ASN A 69 -8.57 8.12 -0.77
C ASN A 69 -9.17 6.70 -0.78
N GLU A 70 -9.98 6.41 -1.81
CA GLU A 70 -10.71 5.14 -1.94
C GLU A 70 -9.82 3.91 -2.14
N LEU A 71 -8.58 4.09 -2.63
CA LEU A 71 -7.65 2.98 -2.85
C LEU A 71 -6.97 2.55 -1.55
N ASP A 72 -6.86 3.46 -0.57
CA ASP A 72 -6.18 3.26 0.69
C ASP A 72 -7.20 3.16 1.85
N LYS A 73 -8.20 2.27 1.72
CA LYS A 73 -9.19 2.00 2.76
C LYS A 73 -9.33 0.51 3.07
N ILE A 74 -9.66 0.22 4.33
CA ILE A 74 -10.08 -1.09 4.81
C ILE A 74 -11.59 -1.06 4.95
N GLN A 75 -12.27 -2.05 4.40
CA GLN A 75 -13.72 -2.22 4.50
C GLN A 75 -14.01 -3.42 5.39
N LEU A 76 -14.82 -3.20 6.43
CA LEU A 76 -15.19 -4.21 7.40
C LEU A 76 -16.72 -4.30 7.47
N PRO A 77 -17.33 -5.40 7.00
CA PRO A 77 -18.75 -5.64 7.27
C PRO A 77 -18.93 -5.92 8.76
N ILE A 78 -19.84 -5.19 9.40
CA ILE A 78 -20.18 -5.37 10.82
C ILE A 78 -21.69 -5.58 10.94
N GLY A 79 -22.08 -6.58 11.75
CA GLY A 79 -23.46 -6.81 12.16
C GLY A 79 -23.67 -6.45 13.63
N PRO A 80 -24.94 -6.36 14.08
CA PRO A 80 -25.26 -6.12 15.47
C PRO A 80 -24.75 -7.28 16.33
N SER A 81 -23.97 -6.98 17.35
CA SER A 81 -23.47 -7.99 18.29
C SER A 81 -23.21 -7.38 19.65
N GLU A 82 -23.51 -8.14 20.70
CA GLU A 82 -23.11 -7.82 22.07
C GLU A 82 -21.62 -8.12 22.31
N MET A 83 -21.03 -9.04 21.53
CA MET A 83 -19.62 -9.41 21.63
C MET A 83 -18.77 -8.62 20.63
N ALA A 84 -17.65 -8.08 21.10
CA ALA A 84 -16.68 -7.41 20.23
C ALA A 84 -15.75 -8.43 19.55
N PHE A 85 -15.56 -8.27 18.25
CA PHE A 85 -14.67 -9.10 17.45
C PHE A 85 -13.38 -8.36 17.14
N THR A 86 -12.25 -9.09 17.16
CA THR A 86 -10.94 -8.56 16.81
C THR A 86 -10.64 -8.82 15.34
N TYR A 87 -10.32 -7.75 14.62
CA TYR A 87 -9.92 -7.77 13.23
C TYR A 87 -8.50 -7.22 13.09
N THR A 88 -7.66 -7.95 12.35
CA THR A 88 -6.27 -7.60 12.14
C THR A 88 -5.98 -7.49 10.65
N PHE A 89 -5.59 -6.30 10.21
CA PHE A 89 -5.36 -5.99 8.81
C PHE A 89 -3.90 -5.64 8.57
N PRO A 90 -3.25 -6.21 7.54
CA PRO A 90 -1.90 -5.80 7.18
C PRO A 90 -1.89 -4.35 6.67
N LEU A 91 -0.95 -3.55 7.15
CA LEU A 91 -0.72 -2.20 6.66
C LEU A 91 0.28 -2.20 5.51
N LEU A 92 0.20 -1.15 4.68
CA LEU A 92 1.15 -0.93 3.61
C LEU A 92 2.54 -0.62 4.17
N ASP A 93 3.55 -1.00 3.40
CA ASP A 93 4.94 -0.69 3.69
C ASP A 93 5.25 0.76 3.26
N ALA A 94 4.59 1.70 3.93
CA ALA A 94 4.59 3.13 3.65
C ALA A 94 4.41 3.94 4.96
N PRO A 95 4.88 5.20 5.04
CA PRO A 95 4.71 6.03 6.24
C PRO A 95 3.24 6.39 6.47
N LEU A 96 2.66 5.87 7.54
CA LEU A 96 1.30 6.19 7.97
C LEU A 96 1.29 7.54 8.68
N ILE A 97 0.56 8.51 8.14
CA ILE A 97 0.50 9.89 8.66
C ILE A 97 -0.89 10.28 9.17
N GLY A 98 -1.92 9.50 8.87
CA GLY A 98 -3.28 9.78 9.31
C GLY A 98 -4.15 8.55 9.23
N LEU A 99 -5.13 8.48 10.12
CA LEU A 99 -6.19 7.49 10.13
C LEU A 99 -7.53 8.22 10.20
N ARG A 100 -8.53 7.72 9.49
CA ARG A 100 -9.92 8.15 9.60
C ARG A 100 -10.79 6.90 9.68
N ILE A 101 -11.74 6.90 10.60
CA ILE A 101 -12.74 5.85 10.71
C ILE A 101 -14.09 6.44 10.31
N ASP A 102 -14.80 5.70 9.47
CA ASP A 102 -16.14 5.99 9.03
C ASP A 102 -16.99 4.85 9.60
N PRO A 103 -17.62 5.03 10.78
CA PRO A 103 -18.21 3.92 11.53
C PRO A 103 -19.28 3.17 10.74
N PHE A 104 -20.13 3.90 10.03
CA PHE A 104 -21.15 3.37 9.13
C PHE A 104 -21.26 4.24 7.89
N MET A 105 -21.64 3.65 6.75
CA MET A 105 -21.88 4.39 5.51
C MET A 105 -23.06 5.37 5.60
N LYS A 106 -24.09 5.07 6.40
CA LYS A 106 -25.26 5.92 6.62
C LYS A 106 -26.08 5.43 7.83
N GLY A 107 -26.89 6.32 8.37
CA GLY A 107 -27.86 6.05 9.42
C GLY A 107 -27.31 6.22 10.84
N ALA A 108 -28.26 6.21 11.78
CA ALA A 108 -27.98 6.17 13.21
C ALA A 108 -27.29 4.86 13.60
N GLY A 109 -26.53 4.89 14.68
CA GLY A 109 -25.97 3.68 15.26
C GLY A 109 -24.85 3.97 16.25
N GLU A 110 -24.32 2.90 16.81
CA GLU A 110 -23.26 2.90 17.78
C GLU A 110 -22.18 1.89 17.36
N LEU A 111 -20.93 2.37 17.27
CA LEU A 111 -19.76 1.52 17.09
C LEU A 111 -18.95 1.55 18.39
N THR A 112 -18.92 0.42 19.09
CA THR A 112 -18.12 0.23 20.29
C THR A 112 -16.75 -0.28 19.90
N ILE A 113 -15.69 0.38 20.38
CA ILE A 113 -14.29 0.03 20.15
C ILE A 113 -13.64 -0.26 21.50
N THR A 114 -13.17 -1.48 21.69
CA THR A 114 -12.53 -1.91 22.95
C THR A 114 -11.01 -1.90 22.85
N ASN A 115 -10.47 -2.11 21.65
CA ASN A 115 -9.05 -2.08 21.38
C ASN A 115 -8.81 -1.48 20.00
N PHE A 116 -7.84 -0.57 19.89
CA PHE A 116 -7.42 -0.07 18.59
C PHE A 116 -5.93 0.25 18.64
N ARG A 117 -5.14 -0.47 17.86
CA ARG A 117 -3.68 -0.38 17.92
C ARG A 117 -3.02 -0.78 16.62
N ILE A 118 -1.78 -0.38 16.47
CA ILE A 118 -0.87 -0.86 15.45
C ILE A 118 0.13 -1.79 16.12
N ILE A 119 0.19 -3.02 15.65
CA ILE A 119 1.10 -4.05 16.11
C ILE A 119 2.06 -4.44 15.00
N ASN A 120 3.16 -5.09 15.34
CA ASN A 120 3.98 -5.77 14.35
C ASN A 120 3.58 -7.25 14.20
N ARG A 121 4.28 -7.96 13.31
CA ARG A 121 4.07 -9.41 13.08
C ARG A 121 4.27 -10.29 14.33
N ARG A 122 5.00 -9.81 15.34
CA ARG A 122 5.23 -10.50 16.63
C ARG A 122 4.22 -10.08 17.70
N GLU A 123 3.16 -9.36 17.31
CA GLU A 123 2.15 -8.80 18.21
C GLU A 123 2.71 -7.75 19.19
N GLU A 124 3.93 -7.26 18.95
CA GLU A 124 4.50 -6.16 19.73
C GLU A 124 3.78 -4.87 19.34
N GLU A 125 3.29 -4.17 20.36
CA GLU A 125 2.55 -2.93 20.18
C GLU A 125 3.50 -1.79 19.76
N ARG A 126 3.19 -1.18 18.62
CA ARG A 126 3.92 -0.02 18.10
C ARG A 126 3.21 1.29 18.43
N CYS A 127 1.89 1.28 18.46
CA CYS A 127 1.06 2.42 18.80
C CYS A 127 -0.31 1.94 19.28
N ARG A 128 -0.84 2.53 20.35
CA ARG A 128 -2.20 2.29 20.82
C ARG A 128 -2.98 3.59 20.81
N PHE A 129 -4.22 3.49 20.36
CA PHE A 129 -5.15 4.61 20.33
C PHE A 129 -6.09 4.49 21.53
N SER A 130 -6.31 5.60 22.19
CA SER A 130 -7.31 5.76 23.23
C SER A 130 -8.44 6.63 22.70
N LYS A 131 -9.50 6.80 23.49
CA LYS A 131 -10.61 7.70 23.18
C LYS A 131 -10.13 9.10 22.78
N GLU A 132 -9.11 9.63 23.48
CA GLU A 132 -8.56 10.98 23.26
C GLU A 132 -7.82 11.10 21.91
N SER A 133 -7.46 9.97 21.29
CA SER A 133 -6.94 9.95 19.93
C SER A 133 -8.02 10.24 18.88
N PHE A 134 -9.30 10.12 19.21
CA PHE A 134 -10.40 10.31 18.25
C PHE A 134 -10.93 11.73 18.30
N ILE A 135 -11.07 12.32 17.12
CA ILE A 135 -11.64 13.65 16.92
C ILE A 135 -12.86 13.47 16.02
N SER A 136 -14.04 13.73 16.56
CA SER A 136 -15.27 13.80 15.78
C SER A 136 -15.15 14.89 14.72
N LEU A 137 -15.32 14.52 13.45
CA LEU A 137 -15.25 15.47 12.34
C LEU A 137 -16.64 15.76 11.78
N ASN A 138 -17.32 14.73 11.27
CA ASN A 138 -18.61 14.88 10.62
C ASN A 138 -19.64 13.91 11.18
N GLN A 139 -20.84 14.41 11.48
CA GLN A 139 -22.05 13.63 11.84
C GLN A 139 -21.89 12.53 12.93
N ILE A 140 -20.81 12.59 13.71
CA ILE A 140 -20.68 11.91 14.99
C ILE A 140 -21.30 12.81 16.05
N ASP A 141 -22.26 12.27 16.79
CA ASP A 141 -22.94 12.97 17.87
C ASP A 141 -22.04 13.07 19.10
N SER A 142 -21.50 11.93 19.53
CA SER A 142 -20.62 11.88 20.71
C SER A 142 -19.64 10.71 20.67
N ILE A 143 -18.54 10.87 21.43
CA ILE A 143 -17.59 9.79 21.73
C ILE A 143 -17.67 9.54 23.24
N VAL A 144 -18.28 8.41 23.61
CA VAL A 144 -18.64 8.09 25.00
C VAL A 144 -17.65 7.05 25.56
N PRO A 145 -17.02 7.29 26.73
CA PRO A 145 -16.18 6.28 27.36
C PRO A 145 -17.04 5.12 27.90
N LEU A 146 -16.49 3.90 27.88
CA LEU A 146 -17.07 2.71 28.48
C LEU A 146 -16.05 2.08 29.45
N GLU A 147 -16.48 1.16 30.31
CA GLU A 147 -15.56 0.43 31.20
C GLU A 147 -14.44 -0.27 30.43
N LYS A 148 -14.75 -0.80 29.24
CA LYS A 148 -13.82 -1.46 28.33
C LYS A 148 -13.84 -0.77 26.97
N GLY A 149 -13.21 0.40 26.88
CA GLY A 149 -13.02 1.14 25.63
C GLY A 149 -13.91 2.37 25.51
N TRP A 150 -14.40 2.64 24.29
CA TRP A 150 -15.27 3.79 24.02
C TRP A 150 -16.23 3.49 22.87
N LYS A 151 -17.23 4.34 22.73
CA LYS A 151 -18.30 4.21 21.75
C LYS A 151 -18.36 5.46 20.90
N LEU A 152 -18.44 5.28 19.59
CA LEU A 152 -18.79 6.32 18.62
C LEU A 152 -20.30 6.26 18.41
N VAL A 153 -20.98 7.36 18.72
CA VAL A 153 -22.44 7.50 18.54
C VAL A 153 -22.70 8.40 17.34
N MET A 154 -23.44 7.90 16.37
CA MET A 154 -23.74 8.62 15.12
C MET A 154 -25.04 9.40 15.27
N LYS A 155 -25.13 10.56 14.61
CA LYS A 155 -26.39 11.34 14.57
C LYS A 155 -27.49 10.57 13.85
N GLU A 156 -28.74 10.77 14.25
CA GLU A 156 -29.89 10.06 13.64
C GLU A 156 -30.01 10.27 12.13
N THR A 157 -29.65 11.47 11.66
CA THR A 157 -29.68 11.87 10.24
C THR A 157 -28.32 11.71 9.54
N ALA A 158 -27.38 10.94 10.13
CA ALA A 158 -26.05 10.77 9.55
C ALA A 158 -26.11 10.09 8.17
N THR A 159 -25.41 10.68 7.21
CA THR A 159 -25.26 10.20 5.83
C THR A 159 -23.80 9.93 5.47
N ASP A 160 -22.86 10.48 6.24
CA ASP A 160 -21.41 10.36 6.09
C ASP A 160 -20.70 10.61 7.45
N PRO A 161 -20.94 9.78 8.49
CA PRO A 161 -20.30 9.96 9.77
C PRO A 161 -18.83 9.55 9.72
N ASN A 162 -17.94 10.44 10.19
CA ASN A 162 -16.52 10.13 10.25
C ASN A 162 -15.80 10.79 11.44
N ALA A 163 -14.78 10.08 11.93
CA ALA A 163 -13.86 10.52 12.98
C ALA A 163 -12.43 10.44 12.47
N GLN A 164 -11.63 11.45 12.78
CA GLN A 164 -10.18 11.37 12.59
C GLN A 164 -9.53 10.71 13.80
N VAL A 165 -8.53 9.89 13.55
CA VAL A 165 -7.70 9.28 14.59
C VAL A 165 -6.32 9.92 14.53
N ARG A 166 -6.01 10.67 15.59
CA ARG A 166 -4.76 11.40 15.75
C ARG A 166 -3.64 10.42 16.05
N LEU A 167 -2.64 10.41 15.19
CA LEU A 167 -1.39 9.71 15.44
C LEU A 167 -0.50 10.60 16.33
N PRO A 168 0.18 10.03 17.34
CA PRO A 168 1.11 10.80 18.17
C PRO A 168 2.28 11.34 17.35
N HIS A 169 2.74 10.56 16.37
CA HIS A 169 3.68 10.92 15.32
C HIS A 169 3.42 10.03 14.10
N PRO A 170 3.87 10.43 12.90
CA PRO A 170 3.89 9.53 11.76
C PRO A 170 4.57 8.20 12.10
N ILE A 171 4.01 7.10 11.63
CA ILE A 171 4.52 5.75 11.87
C ILE A 171 5.21 5.27 10.59
N VAL A 172 6.52 5.03 10.67
CA VAL A 172 7.34 4.52 9.58
C VAL A 172 7.66 3.04 9.83
N PRO A 173 7.31 2.12 8.92
CA PRO A 173 7.67 0.72 9.08
C PRO A 173 9.19 0.50 9.04
N GLU A 174 9.70 -0.27 9.98
CA GLU A 174 11.12 -0.62 10.05
C GLU A 174 11.54 -1.43 8.83
N GLY A 175 12.65 -1.09 8.16
CA GLY A 175 13.12 -1.82 6.97
C GLY A 175 12.28 -1.62 5.70
N MET A 176 11.35 -0.65 5.69
CA MET A 176 10.46 -0.35 4.57
C MET A 176 11.21 -0.15 3.24
N ASN A 177 12.27 0.66 3.24
CA ASN A 177 13.01 0.98 2.02
C ASN A 177 13.66 -0.26 1.40
N GLU A 178 14.23 -1.13 2.22
CA GLU A 178 14.86 -2.37 1.77
C GLU A 178 13.82 -3.33 1.18
N ARG A 179 12.68 -3.50 1.86
CA ARG A 179 11.59 -4.35 1.37
C ARG A 179 10.98 -3.82 0.08
N ASN A 180 10.74 -2.51 -0.01
CA ASN A 180 10.23 -1.88 -1.23
C ASN A 180 11.23 -2.00 -2.40
N LEU A 181 12.54 -1.87 -2.14
CA LEU A 181 13.57 -2.11 -3.15
C LEU A 181 13.58 -3.58 -3.61
N LYS A 182 13.59 -4.53 -2.68
CA LYS A 182 13.52 -5.97 -2.98
C LYS A 182 12.27 -6.30 -3.80
N ARG A 183 11.12 -5.73 -3.43
CA ARG A 183 9.86 -5.88 -4.18
C ARG A 183 9.98 -5.35 -5.60
N CYS A 184 10.56 -4.17 -5.78
CA CYS A 184 10.80 -3.60 -7.12
C CYS A 184 11.71 -4.51 -7.96
N LEU A 185 12.82 -4.98 -7.40
CA LEU A 185 13.77 -5.84 -8.11
C LEU A 185 13.16 -7.20 -8.47
N LEU A 186 12.51 -7.87 -7.51
CA LEU A 186 11.88 -9.17 -7.73
C LEU A 186 10.74 -9.09 -8.74
N SER A 187 9.86 -8.10 -8.61
CA SER A 187 8.75 -7.92 -9.55
C SER A 187 9.26 -7.59 -10.96
N THR A 188 10.29 -6.74 -11.08
CA THR A 188 10.86 -6.34 -12.38
C THR A 188 11.61 -7.49 -13.03
N GLY A 189 12.36 -8.27 -12.26
CA GLY A 189 13.02 -9.49 -12.72
C GLY A 189 12.02 -10.56 -13.17
N TYR A 190 10.98 -10.82 -12.36
CA TYR A 190 9.93 -11.78 -12.69
C TYR A 190 9.19 -11.40 -13.97
N LEU A 191 8.75 -10.14 -14.09
CA LEU A 191 8.06 -9.66 -15.28
C LEU A 191 8.96 -9.70 -16.52
N ALA A 192 10.25 -9.34 -16.39
CA ALA A 192 11.21 -9.46 -17.49
C ALA A 192 11.36 -10.91 -17.94
N MET A 193 11.51 -11.85 -17.00
CA MET A 193 11.66 -13.27 -17.30
C MET A 193 10.41 -13.83 -17.99
N MET A 194 9.21 -13.54 -17.48
CA MET A 194 7.95 -13.97 -18.08
C MET A 194 7.78 -13.45 -19.51
N LEU A 195 7.99 -12.14 -19.72
CA LEU A 195 7.91 -11.53 -21.05
C LEU A 195 8.95 -12.15 -22.00
N TRP A 196 10.17 -12.38 -21.51
CA TRP A 196 11.21 -12.99 -22.32
C TRP A 196 10.86 -14.42 -22.74
N ILE A 197 10.35 -15.26 -21.83
CA ILE A 197 9.93 -16.63 -22.14
C ILE A 197 8.81 -16.63 -23.18
N ILE A 198 7.82 -15.74 -23.06
CA ILE A 198 6.74 -15.61 -24.05
C ILE A 198 7.29 -15.21 -25.41
N LEU A 199 8.18 -14.20 -25.46
CA LEU A 199 8.82 -13.76 -26.70
C LEU A 199 9.67 -14.87 -27.33
N LEU A 200 10.40 -15.65 -26.52
CA LEU A 200 11.13 -16.82 -27.00
C LEU A 200 10.19 -17.87 -27.56
N ALA A 201 9.11 -18.21 -26.86
CA ALA A 201 8.14 -19.19 -27.34
C ALA A 201 7.57 -18.80 -28.71
N VAL A 202 7.17 -17.54 -28.88
CA VAL A 202 6.71 -16.99 -30.17
C VAL A 202 7.82 -17.06 -31.22
N TYR A 203 9.03 -16.66 -30.86
CA TYR A 203 10.18 -16.68 -31.77
C TYR A 203 10.51 -18.09 -32.27
N PHE A 204 10.51 -19.10 -31.39
CA PHE A 204 10.79 -20.49 -31.73
C PHE A 204 9.62 -21.17 -32.46
N ALA A 205 8.37 -20.84 -32.13
CA ALA A 205 7.20 -21.37 -32.84
C ALA A 205 7.14 -20.92 -34.31
N LEU A 206 7.61 -19.70 -34.61
CA LEU A 206 7.57 -19.12 -35.95
C LEU A 206 8.81 -19.46 -36.80
N ARG A 207 9.78 -20.21 -36.28
CA ARG A 207 11.07 -20.45 -36.97
C ARG A 207 11.63 -21.85 -36.80
N LEU A 208 12.06 -22.43 -37.94
CA LEU A 208 13.04 -23.51 -37.98
C LEU A 208 14.45 -22.88 -38.14
N PHE A 209 15.37 -23.17 -37.22
CA PHE A 209 16.67 -22.48 -37.14
C PHE A 209 17.78 -23.23 -37.89
N PRO A 210 18.47 -22.58 -38.86
CA PRO A 210 19.66 -23.16 -39.49
C PRO A 210 21.00 -22.74 -38.83
N ASN A 211 21.05 -21.69 -37.99
CA ASN A 211 22.31 -21.20 -37.38
C ASN A 211 22.12 -20.68 -35.94
N TRP A 212 22.88 -21.25 -35.01
CA TRP A 212 22.86 -20.93 -33.59
C TRP A 212 23.28 -19.49 -33.27
N ARG A 213 24.19 -18.87 -34.04
CA ARG A 213 24.65 -17.50 -33.79
C ARG A 213 23.54 -16.47 -33.96
N THR A 214 22.69 -16.67 -34.96
CA THR A 214 21.53 -15.82 -35.22
C THR A 214 20.48 -16.00 -34.13
N ALA A 215 20.26 -17.24 -33.67
CA ALA A 215 19.37 -17.52 -32.54
C ALA A 215 19.84 -16.81 -31.27
N MET A 216 21.13 -16.91 -30.91
CA MET A 216 21.69 -16.22 -29.73
C MET A 216 21.50 -14.70 -29.77
N ARG A 217 21.77 -14.07 -30.92
CA ARG A 217 21.56 -12.62 -31.10
C ARG A 217 20.11 -12.21 -30.92
N ALA A 218 19.17 -13.00 -31.47
CA ALA A 218 17.75 -12.74 -31.30
C ALA A 218 17.31 -12.95 -29.84
N CYS A 219 17.73 -14.03 -29.18
CA CYS A 219 17.43 -14.27 -27.77
C CYS A 219 17.88 -13.11 -26.87
N ALA A 220 19.09 -12.59 -27.08
CA ALA A 220 19.61 -11.44 -26.35
C ALA A 220 18.80 -10.16 -26.62
N PHE A 221 18.38 -9.94 -27.87
CA PHE A 221 17.53 -8.80 -28.24
C PHE A 221 16.15 -8.87 -27.60
N LEU A 222 15.53 -10.05 -27.59
CA LEU A 222 14.24 -10.29 -26.92
C LEU A 222 14.35 -10.07 -25.41
N LEU A 223 15.46 -10.50 -24.79
CA LEU A 223 15.72 -10.25 -23.36
C LEU A 223 15.82 -8.75 -23.07
N PHE A 224 16.54 -8.01 -23.92
CA PHE A 224 16.64 -6.56 -23.81
C PHE A 224 15.25 -5.88 -23.87
N MET A 225 14.42 -6.26 -24.85
CA MET A 225 13.05 -5.73 -24.94
C MET A 225 12.24 -6.07 -23.70
N ALA A 226 12.28 -7.33 -23.25
CA ALA A 226 11.55 -7.77 -22.07
C ALA A 226 11.98 -7.00 -20.79
N ALA A 227 13.28 -6.77 -20.62
CA ALA A 227 13.81 -6.00 -19.51
C ALA A 227 13.40 -4.52 -19.57
N ALA A 228 13.40 -3.91 -20.77
CA ALA A 228 12.96 -2.53 -20.94
C ALA A 228 11.47 -2.37 -20.60
N PHE A 229 10.62 -3.25 -21.13
CA PHE A 229 9.17 -3.21 -20.89
C PHE A 229 8.79 -3.65 -19.47
N SER A 230 9.59 -4.47 -18.78
CA SER A 230 9.31 -4.82 -17.38
C SER A 230 9.48 -3.61 -16.44
N ILE A 231 10.48 -2.76 -16.69
CA ILE A 231 10.65 -1.49 -15.95
C ILE A 231 9.43 -0.59 -16.16
N VAL A 232 8.91 -0.54 -17.39
CA VAL A 232 7.69 0.22 -17.73
C VAL A 232 6.46 -0.37 -17.06
N GLY A 233 6.31 -1.69 -17.03
CA GLY A 233 5.21 -2.39 -16.35
C GLY A 233 5.22 -2.16 -14.84
N ASN A 234 6.40 -2.11 -14.22
CA ASN A 234 6.55 -1.87 -12.79
C ASN A 234 6.80 -0.41 -12.39
N ARG A 235 6.56 0.54 -13.31
CA ARG A 235 6.82 1.96 -13.06
C ARG A 235 6.07 2.50 -11.84
N GLY A 236 4.83 2.07 -11.61
CA GLY A 236 4.03 2.52 -10.46
C GLY A 236 4.65 2.08 -9.15
N LEU A 237 5.10 0.83 -9.07
CA LEU A 237 5.80 0.29 -7.89
C LEU A 237 7.11 1.06 -7.62
N ILE A 238 7.91 1.33 -8.66
CA ILE A 238 9.16 2.09 -8.57
C ILE A 238 8.90 3.52 -8.10
N LYS A 239 7.92 4.21 -8.71
CA LYS A 239 7.55 5.59 -8.35
C LYS A 239 7.02 5.67 -6.91
N ASN A 240 6.18 4.72 -6.49
CA ASN A 240 5.66 4.64 -5.12
C ASN A 240 6.78 4.39 -4.10
N SER A 241 7.69 3.44 -4.37
CA SER A 241 8.86 3.15 -3.53
C SER A 241 9.72 4.41 -3.31
N ARG A 242 10.06 5.12 -4.40
CA ARG A 242 10.83 6.38 -4.31
C ARG A 242 10.09 7.48 -3.56
N TYR A 243 8.78 7.60 -3.78
CA TYR A 243 7.95 8.59 -3.11
C TYR A 243 7.95 8.38 -1.59
N TYR A 244 7.71 7.14 -1.15
CA TYR A 244 7.66 6.82 0.27
C TYR A 244 9.03 6.87 0.94
N ALA A 245 10.11 6.47 0.26
CA ALA A 245 11.47 6.61 0.78
C ALA A 245 11.79 8.08 1.10
N LYS A 246 11.57 8.99 0.13
CA LYS A 246 11.76 10.43 0.35
C LYS A 246 10.88 10.99 1.46
N LYS A 247 9.67 10.44 1.61
CA LYS A 247 8.74 10.88 2.64
C LYS A 247 9.18 10.43 4.03
N ALA A 248 9.63 9.18 4.17
CA ALA A 248 10.21 8.67 5.42
C ALA A 248 11.43 9.50 5.84
N GLU A 249 12.35 9.79 4.91
CA GLU A 249 13.51 10.65 5.17
C GLU A 249 13.11 12.04 5.71
N ARG A 250 12.06 12.64 5.16
CA ARG A 250 11.55 13.94 5.65
C ARG A 250 10.96 13.84 7.05
N ILE A 251 10.19 12.79 7.33
CA ILE A 251 9.61 12.54 8.66
C ILE A 251 10.73 12.36 9.69
N GLU A 252 11.73 11.53 9.38
CA GLU A 252 12.88 11.31 10.27
C GLU A 252 13.70 12.59 10.47
N ALA A 253 13.90 13.39 9.43
CA ALA A 253 14.58 14.67 9.53
C ALA A 253 13.81 15.70 10.39
N GLN A 254 12.47 15.70 10.33
CA GLN A 254 11.63 16.52 11.19
C GLN A 254 11.71 16.06 12.64
N ALA A 255 11.62 14.75 12.90
CA ALA A 255 11.75 14.19 14.24
C ALA A 255 13.10 14.53 14.91
N LYS A 256 14.19 14.58 14.12
CA LYS A 256 15.52 15.00 14.62
C LYS A 256 15.61 16.50 14.94
N LYS A 257 14.81 17.34 14.28
CA LYS A 257 14.81 18.81 14.48
C LYS A 257 13.95 19.25 15.66
N GLU A 258 13.09 18.39 16.17
CA GLU A 258 12.31 18.60 17.38
C GLU A 258 12.86 17.77 18.56
N PRO A 259 14.09 18.06 19.07
CA PRO A 259 14.53 17.43 20.30
C PRO A 259 13.68 18.00 21.45
N ILE A 260 12.71 17.20 21.90
CA ILE A 260 12.18 17.11 23.26
C ILE A 260 12.22 18.45 24.04
N LYS A 261 11.19 19.29 23.88
CA LYS A 261 10.79 20.29 24.91
C LYS A 261 10.15 19.58 26.12
N LYS A 262 10.82 18.58 26.71
CA LYS A 262 10.43 17.94 27.96
C LYS A 262 11.67 17.66 28.81
N ALA A 263 12.11 18.69 29.51
CA ALA A 263 12.89 18.60 30.74
C ALA A 263 12.82 19.96 31.49
N SER A 264 11.61 20.43 31.81
CA SER A 264 11.37 21.47 32.82
C SER A 264 9.87 21.68 32.99
N GLU A 265 9.26 20.94 33.91
CA GLU A 265 8.17 21.35 34.82
C GLU A 265 7.85 20.19 35.76
#